data_AF-A0A916BHK8-F1
#
_entry.id   AF-A0A916BHK8-F1
#
_cell.length_a   1.000
_cell.length_b   1.000
_cell.length_c   1.000
_cell.angle_alpha   90.00
_cell.angle_beta   90.00
_cell.angle_gamma   90.00
#
_symmetry.space_group_name_H-M   'P 1'
#
loop_
_entity.id
_entity.type
_entity.pdbx_description
1 polymer ?
#
loop_
_entity_poly.entity_id
_entity_poly.type
_entity_poly.pdbx_seq_one_letter_code
_entity_poly.pdbx_strand_id
1 'polypeptide(L)'
;MDPIQVIELEDHDDINTIRDRLITAQNSRVLLVIPWDSPSLRKPVDLQVVQRFGEFHGIEVAIVSTEGDLRTAAQDAGLPAFRSVEAAQQKRRWRKHVAEEDELAPWAPSRRKRREAERAAVERNQAVVQATRRHPGWIALKIAIFVLALLVIGFAALAIIPNAQITLVPQSTRITASINLIADPEAEEVDPLTGHVPSLEITTIVRDTITIPTTGKKSIPESRATGRVIFVNQLNSPIRISQGTVVRTSATGQALRYVLTQDVEVPAGIGAQAEGIVEAVDVGAASNVGANLINEIEGVAALAARVSNPEGLGGGGDKEVRAVDAADREKAKEDIRPQLRELALKQLQEKLEPGEFIIPESLGGNILELTFDREVTEQADDLTLLMRVEYTAEKVKSEDANSLVFGALQAQTPPGYELLPEGMAFQRGEAFLVPETENLYQFPMQGSGFAAADLNVGAAVGKIAGKSLSEAVTLLQDSLPLKKEPRIIIFPKWFPWLPWLSFRIQTEVNPQG
;
A
#
# COMPACT_ATOMS: atom_id res chain seq x y z
N MET A 1 70.29 94.76 14.65
CA MET A 1 69.94 93.57 15.47
C MET A 1 68.78 92.94 14.77
N ASP A 2 68.80 91.64 14.51
CA ASP A 2 67.62 90.98 13.95
C ASP A 2 66.48 91.09 14.97
N PRO A 3 65.31 91.63 14.58
CA PRO A 3 64.20 91.80 15.51
C PRO A 3 63.75 90.44 16.05
N ILE A 4 63.54 90.35 17.37
CA ILE A 4 63.05 89.12 18.01
C ILE A 4 61.52 89.20 18.04
N GLN A 5 60.85 88.17 17.52
CA GLN A 5 59.40 88.05 17.62
C GLN A 5 59.03 87.26 18.88
N VAL A 6 58.13 87.80 19.70
CA VAL A 6 57.61 87.11 20.89
C VAL A 6 56.24 86.52 20.53
N ILE A 7 56.07 85.23 20.77
CA ILE A 7 54.82 84.50 20.60
C ILE A 7 54.43 83.96 21.96
N GLU A 8 53.34 84.48 22.51
CA GLU A 8 52.73 83.97 23.74
C GLU A 8 51.78 82.83 23.39
N LEU A 9 51.90 81.71 24.10
CA LEU A 9 50.99 80.59 23.94
C LEU A 9 49.74 80.80 24.78
N GLU A 10 48.60 80.52 24.17
CA GLU A 10 47.30 80.49 24.82
C GLU A 10 46.97 79.08 25.32
N ASP A 11 46.03 78.96 26.26
CA ASP A 11 45.72 77.69 26.95
C ASP A 11 45.23 76.57 25.99
N HIS A 12 44.81 76.92 24.78
CA HIS A 12 44.35 75.98 23.75
C HIS A 12 45.35 75.73 22.61
N ASP A 13 46.52 76.36 22.62
CA ASP A 13 47.49 76.19 21.52
C ASP A 13 48.12 74.80 21.57
N ASP A 14 47.96 73.99 20.53
CA ASP A 14 48.59 72.67 20.42
C ASP A 14 49.91 72.72 19.61
N ILE A 15 50.58 71.57 19.45
CA ILE A 15 51.85 71.49 18.71
C ILE A 15 51.73 71.93 17.24
N ASN A 16 50.54 71.80 16.63
CA ASN A 16 50.31 72.20 15.24
C ASN A 16 50.11 73.70 15.14
N THR A 17 49.36 74.30 16.07
CA THR A 17 49.22 75.76 16.19
C THR A 17 50.59 76.42 16.41
N ILE A 18 51.44 75.82 17.23
CA ILE A 18 52.81 76.32 17.46
C ILE A 18 53.64 76.29 16.17
N ARG A 19 53.57 75.22 15.39
CA ARG A 19 54.28 75.11 14.09
C ARG A 19 53.78 76.13 13.07
N ASP A 20 52.48 76.35 13.00
CA ASP A 20 51.87 77.31 12.07
C ASP A 20 52.24 78.75 12.43
N ARG A 21 52.21 79.09 13.73
CA ARG A 21 52.70 80.38 14.25
C ARG A 21 54.20 80.57 14.01
N LEU A 22 55.00 79.50 14.05
CA LEU A 22 56.43 79.55 13.71
C LEU A 22 56.67 79.78 12.21
N ILE A 23 55.91 79.16 11.31
CA ILE A 23 56.04 79.42 9.85
C ILE A 23 55.65 80.86 9.51
N THR A 24 54.59 81.37 10.14
CA THR A 24 54.03 82.70 9.87
C THR A 24 54.85 83.82 10.52
N ALA A 25 55.85 83.48 11.33
CA ALA A 25 56.74 84.46 11.96
C ALA A 25 57.52 85.27 10.91
N GLN A 26 57.52 86.60 11.06
CA GLN A 26 58.23 87.49 10.14
C GLN A 26 59.74 87.56 10.43
N ASN A 27 60.15 87.10 11.62
CA ASN A 27 61.52 87.16 12.07
C ASN A 27 62.11 85.75 12.27
N SER A 28 63.38 85.58 11.93
CA SER A 28 64.12 84.33 12.10
C SER A 28 64.44 83.97 13.55
N ARG A 29 64.12 84.86 14.52
CA ARG A 29 64.34 84.63 15.96
C ARG A 29 63.02 84.76 16.71
N VAL A 30 62.56 83.64 17.28
CA VAL A 30 61.25 83.54 17.94
C VAL A 30 61.40 83.13 19.40
N LEU A 31 60.80 83.92 20.30
CA LEU A 31 60.62 83.59 21.71
C LEU A 31 59.23 83.01 21.93
N LEU A 32 59.17 81.74 22.35
CA LEU A 32 57.93 81.08 22.71
C LEU A 32 57.71 81.21 24.22
N VAL A 33 56.73 82.01 24.62
CA VAL A 33 56.38 82.21 26.04
C VAL A 33 55.30 81.22 26.42
N ILE A 34 55.62 80.34 27.36
CA ILE A 34 54.77 79.24 27.79
C ILE A 34 54.23 79.57 29.19
N PRO A 35 52.91 79.83 29.34
CA PRO A 35 52.31 80.07 30.65
C PRO A 35 52.30 78.77 31.48
N TRP A 36 52.28 78.93 32.81
CA TRP A 36 52.41 77.84 33.78
C TRP A 36 51.27 76.80 33.70
N ASP A 37 50.12 77.18 33.13
CA ASP A 37 48.93 76.33 33.01
C ASP A 37 48.75 75.72 31.60
N SER A 38 49.63 76.03 30.65
CA SER A 38 49.49 75.47 29.30
C SER A 38 49.71 73.94 29.29
N PRO A 39 48.84 73.16 28.61
CA PRO A 39 49.00 71.70 28.48
C PRO A 39 50.07 71.32 27.44
N SER A 40 50.47 72.26 26.61
CA SER A 40 51.35 72.03 25.45
C SER A 40 52.83 72.09 25.79
N LEU A 41 53.65 71.37 25.02
CA LEU A 41 55.10 71.25 25.20
C LEU A 41 55.56 70.62 26.53
N ARG A 42 54.66 69.98 27.28
CA ARG A 42 55.01 69.23 28.51
C ARG A 42 55.67 67.88 28.23
N LYS A 43 55.44 67.28 27.05
CA LYS A 43 56.06 66.00 26.69
C LYS A 43 57.44 66.25 26.06
N PRO A 44 58.45 65.41 26.36
CA PRO A 44 59.77 65.52 25.75
C PRO A 44 59.75 65.47 24.22
N VAL A 45 58.81 64.72 23.65
CA VAL A 45 58.64 64.57 22.20
C VAL A 45 58.19 65.87 21.54
N ASP A 46 57.32 66.65 22.19
CA ASP A 46 56.77 67.89 21.63
C ASP A 46 57.87 68.98 21.55
N LEU A 47 58.76 69.02 22.54
CA LEU A 47 59.92 69.92 22.56
C LEU A 47 60.94 69.57 21.46
N GLN A 48 61.20 68.27 21.24
CA GLN A 48 62.05 67.81 20.13
C GLN A 48 61.44 68.13 18.77
N VAL A 49 60.11 68.05 18.66
CA VAL A 49 59.38 68.44 17.46
C VAL A 49 59.58 69.93 17.16
N VAL A 50 59.43 70.82 18.13
CA VAL A 50 59.65 72.26 17.95
C VAL A 50 61.11 72.55 17.58
N GLN A 51 62.06 71.87 18.24
CA GLN A 51 63.48 72.02 17.97
C GLN A 51 63.83 71.66 16.52
N ARG A 52 63.40 70.49 16.04
CA ARG A 52 63.67 70.05 14.67
C ARG A 52 62.97 70.90 13.63
N PHE A 53 61.75 71.35 13.95
CA PHE A 53 60.98 72.20 13.07
C PHE A 53 61.61 73.59 12.90
N GLY A 54 62.05 74.20 14.00
CA GLY A 54 62.82 75.44 13.96
C GLY A 54 64.12 75.30 13.18
N GLU A 55 64.85 74.18 13.38
CA GLU A 55 66.08 73.89 12.63
C GLU A 55 65.85 73.74 11.13
N PHE A 56 64.82 72.99 10.75
CA PHE A 56 64.51 72.74 9.34
C PHE A 56 64.13 74.04 8.60
N HIS A 57 63.40 74.94 9.26
CA HIS A 57 62.96 76.21 8.68
C HIS A 57 63.94 77.38 8.90
N GLY A 58 65.10 77.14 9.55
CA GLY A 58 66.09 78.18 9.83
C GLY A 58 65.65 79.22 10.86
N ILE A 59 64.68 78.87 11.71
CA ILE A 59 64.15 79.74 12.77
C ILE A 59 64.83 79.36 14.09
N GLU A 60 65.53 80.32 14.71
CA GLU A 60 66.02 80.17 16.07
C GLU A 60 64.84 80.29 17.04
N VAL A 61 64.52 79.21 17.75
CA VAL A 61 63.45 79.18 18.75
C VAL A 61 64.04 79.10 20.15
N ALA A 62 63.57 79.94 21.07
CA ALA A 62 63.88 79.84 22.49
C ALA A 62 62.60 79.80 23.33
N ILE A 63 62.62 79.04 24.41
CA ILE A 63 61.49 78.85 25.31
C ILE A 63 61.63 79.79 26.51
N VAL A 64 60.54 80.46 26.88
CA VAL A 64 60.43 81.24 28.11
C VAL A 64 59.36 80.62 28.99
N SER A 65 59.73 80.18 30.19
CA SER A 65 58.78 79.65 31.17
C SER A 65 59.25 79.89 32.60
N THR A 66 58.30 80.11 33.51
CA THR A 66 58.55 80.21 34.95
C THR A 66 58.82 78.85 35.60
N GLU A 67 58.37 77.74 34.99
CA GLU A 67 58.53 76.39 35.51
C GLU A 67 59.95 75.83 35.31
N GLY A 68 60.52 75.21 36.36
CA GLY A 68 61.87 74.65 36.32
C GLY A 68 62.01 73.40 35.47
N ASP A 69 61.04 72.50 35.57
CA ASP A 69 61.07 71.20 34.91
C ASP A 69 60.92 71.35 33.39
N LEU A 70 60.05 72.26 32.93
CA LEU A 70 59.88 72.56 31.51
C LEU A 70 61.14 73.19 30.88
N ARG A 71 61.81 74.12 31.59
CA ARG A 71 63.08 74.68 31.11
C ARG A 71 64.18 73.61 31.01
N THR A 72 64.17 72.65 31.92
CA THR A 72 65.14 71.54 31.91
C THR A 72 64.85 70.59 30.75
N ALA A 73 63.58 70.23 30.54
CA ALA A 73 63.16 69.41 29.41
C ALA A 73 63.44 70.09 28.06
N ALA A 74 63.28 71.41 27.98
CA ALA A 74 63.62 72.19 26.78
C ALA A 74 65.13 72.16 26.49
N GLN A 75 65.97 72.30 27.54
CA GLN A 75 67.42 72.20 27.41
C GLN A 75 67.86 70.79 27.02
N ASP A 76 67.26 69.75 27.61
CA ASP A 76 67.50 68.35 27.25
C ASP A 76 67.09 68.05 25.79
N ALA A 77 66.10 68.77 25.27
CA ALA A 77 65.67 68.71 23.87
C ALA A 77 66.52 69.59 22.92
N GLY A 78 67.52 70.32 23.44
CA GLY A 78 68.41 71.17 22.64
C GLY A 78 67.89 72.60 22.38
N LEU A 79 66.80 73.02 23.04
CA LEU A 79 66.25 74.38 22.94
C LEU A 79 66.81 75.30 24.04
N PRO A 80 67.25 76.53 23.71
CA PRO A 80 67.57 77.54 24.70
C PRO A 80 66.33 77.88 25.54
N ALA A 81 66.44 77.82 26.87
CA ALA A 81 65.34 78.12 27.78
C ALA A 81 65.69 79.22 28.78
N PHE A 82 64.78 80.20 28.96
CA PHE A 82 64.94 81.38 29.80
C PHE A 82 63.77 81.54 30.79
N ARG A 83 64.01 82.30 31.88
CA ARG A 83 63.00 82.56 32.92
C ARG A 83 62.07 83.73 32.60
N SER A 84 62.52 84.69 31.78
CA SER A 84 61.74 85.85 31.35
C SER A 84 62.13 86.27 29.93
N VAL A 85 61.25 87.01 29.27
CA VAL A 85 61.46 87.55 27.91
C VAL A 85 62.66 88.51 27.89
N GLU A 86 62.77 89.35 28.92
CA GLU A 86 63.88 90.31 29.09
C GLU A 86 65.25 89.60 29.16
N ALA A 87 65.33 88.49 29.91
CA ALA A 87 66.56 87.70 30.03
C ALA A 87 66.99 87.06 28.69
N ALA A 88 66.03 86.79 27.81
CA ALA A 88 66.28 86.23 26.49
C ALA A 88 66.70 87.29 25.45
N GLN A 89 66.16 88.51 25.56
CA GLN A 89 66.47 89.64 24.67
C GLN A 89 67.86 90.24 24.93
N GLN A 90 68.34 90.24 26.18
CA GLN A 90 69.67 90.75 26.53
C GLN A 90 70.83 89.92 25.94
N LYS A 91 70.58 88.68 25.48
CA LYS A 91 71.62 87.83 24.88
C LYS A 91 71.69 88.00 23.36
N ARG A 92 72.86 88.42 22.88
CA ARG A 92 73.16 88.66 21.46
C ARG A 92 73.14 87.39 20.58
N ARG A 93 73.32 86.20 21.15
CA ARG A 93 73.18 84.88 20.49
C ARG A 93 72.61 83.85 21.47
N TRP A 94 71.64 83.05 21.03
CA TRP A 94 71.15 81.90 21.78
C TRP A 94 72.04 80.69 21.45
N ARG A 95 73.01 80.39 22.33
CA ARG A 95 73.87 79.21 22.13
C ARG A 95 73.03 77.95 22.26
N LYS A 96 72.96 77.15 21.19
CA LYS A 96 72.48 75.77 21.26
C LYS A 96 73.47 74.96 22.07
N HIS A 97 72.96 74.14 22.99
CA HIS A 97 73.77 73.17 23.70
C HIS A 97 73.96 71.95 22.78
N VAL A 98 74.75 72.10 21.72
CA VAL A 98 75.18 70.97 20.91
C VAL A 98 76.37 70.36 21.66
N ALA A 99 76.14 69.22 22.31
CA ALA A 99 77.24 68.36 22.73
C ALA A 99 77.84 67.76 21.46
N GLU A 100 78.86 68.42 20.91
CA GLU A 100 79.70 67.87 19.85
C GLU A 100 80.47 66.67 20.42
N GLU A 101 80.17 65.51 19.82
CA GLU A 101 81.00 64.30 19.67
C GLU A 101 81.67 63.68 20.90
N ASP A 102 81.07 62.57 21.36
CA ASP A 102 81.81 61.38 21.76
C ASP A 102 80.95 60.15 21.39
N GLU A 103 80.86 59.83 20.09
CA GLU A 103 80.01 58.76 19.54
C GLU A 103 80.48 57.32 19.88
N LEU A 104 81.42 57.14 20.80
CA LEU A 104 81.92 55.81 21.21
C LEU A 104 81.95 55.56 22.73
N ALA A 105 81.37 56.44 23.55
CA ALA A 105 81.28 56.19 24.99
C ALA A 105 80.11 55.22 25.32
N PRO A 106 80.34 54.12 26.07
CA PRO A 106 79.26 53.26 26.56
C PRO A 106 78.26 54.09 27.37
N TRP A 107 76.98 53.92 27.07
CA TRP A 107 75.89 54.60 27.75
C TRP A 107 75.99 54.43 29.27
N ALA A 108 76.33 55.51 29.98
CA ALA A 108 76.35 55.56 31.44
C ALA A 108 75.08 56.28 31.93
N PRO A 109 74.09 55.58 32.51
CA PRO A 109 72.90 56.24 33.03
C PRO A 109 73.26 57.19 34.18
N SER A 110 72.64 58.37 34.18
CA SER A 110 72.77 59.34 35.27
C SER A 110 72.41 58.72 36.62
N ARG A 111 73.01 59.21 37.73
CA ARG A 111 72.77 58.69 39.09
C ARG A 111 71.29 58.57 39.48
N ARG A 112 70.41 59.35 38.85
CA ARG A 112 68.95 59.31 39.05
C ARG A 112 68.29 58.15 38.30
N LYS A 113 68.64 57.92 37.03
CA LYS A 113 68.17 56.75 36.24
C LYS A 113 68.62 55.41 36.85
N ARG A 114 69.81 55.38 37.47
CA ARG A 114 70.31 54.18 38.17
C ARG A 114 69.46 53.82 39.40
N ARG A 115 68.98 54.81 40.16
CA ARG A 115 68.09 54.60 41.31
C ARG A 115 66.69 54.16 40.91
N GLU A 116 66.15 54.65 39.80
CA GLU A 116 64.85 54.23 39.28
C GLU A 116 64.92 52.80 38.71
N ALA A 117 66.00 52.47 37.99
CA ALA A 117 66.25 51.11 37.53
C ALA A 117 66.45 50.11 38.68
N GLU A 118 67.15 50.50 39.75
CA GLU A 118 67.30 49.68 40.96
C GLU A 118 65.96 49.44 41.66
N ARG A 119 65.08 50.43 41.74
CA ARG A 119 63.73 50.27 42.31
C ARG A 119 62.87 49.33 41.45
N ALA A 120 62.88 49.50 40.13
CA ALA A 120 62.15 48.63 39.21
C ALA A 120 62.68 47.19 39.21
N ALA A 121 63.98 46.99 39.42
CA ALA A 121 64.58 45.65 39.54
C ALA A 121 64.19 44.95 40.86
N VAL A 122 64.05 45.70 41.96
CA VAL A 122 63.61 45.17 43.27
C VAL A 122 62.12 44.76 43.23
N GLU A 123 61.25 45.55 42.61
CA GLU A 123 59.83 45.19 42.45
C GLU A 123 59.64 43.95 41.55
N ARG A 124 60.41 43.85 40.46
CA ARG A 124 60.36 42.68 39.56
C ARG A 124 60.83 41.40 40.25
N ASN A 125 61.86 41.49 41.10
CA ASN A 125 62.34 40.34 41.88
C ASN A 125 61.36 39.89 42.97
N GLN A 126 60.59 40.81 43.58
CA GLN A 126 59.56 40.43 44.55
C GLN A 126 58.36 39.72 43.88
N ALA A 127 57.98 40.10 42.66
CA ALA A 127 56.92 39.43 41.91
C ALA A 127 57.31 38.00 41.43
N VAL A 128 58.59 37.77 41.08
CA VAL A 128 59.07 36.46 40.60
C VAL A 128 59.31 35.48 41.76
N VAL A 129 59.74 35.95 42.93
CA VAL A 129 59.95 35.09 44.11
C VAL A 129 58.62 34.59 44.71
N GLN A 130 57.53 35.36 44.60
CA GLN A 130 56.20 34.88 45.02
C GLN A 130 55.58 33.85 44.06
N ALA A 131 55.94 33.87 42.77
CA ALA A 131 55.42 32.91 41.78
C ALA A 131 56.08 31.52 41.87
N THR A 132 57.24 31.40 42.54
CA THR A 132 58.07 30.17 42.48
C THR A 132 58.00 29.29 43.74
N ARG A 133 57.09 29.58 44.68
CA ARG A 133 56.73 28.65 45.78
C ARG A 133 55.40 27.95 45.52
N ARG A 134 55.28 27.22 44.40
CA ARG A 134 54.23 26.20 44.27
C ARG A 134 54.66 24.99 45.09
N HIS A 135 54.09 24.84 46.29
CA HIS A 135 54.24 23.62 47.10
C HIS A 135 53.92 22.38 46.24
N PRO A 136 54.71 21.29 46.31
CA PRO A 136 54.47 20.07 45.55
C PRO A 136 53.05 19.48 45.78
N GLY A 137 52.45 19.73 46.94
CA GLY A 137 51.07 19.34 47.25
C GLY A 137 50.00 19.99 46.36
N TRP A 138 50.23 21.20 45.82
CA TRP A 138 49.26 21.88 44.94
C TRP A 138 49.26 21.32 43.52
N ILE A 139 50.42 20.82 43.05
CA ILE A 139 50.53 20.11 41.77
C ILE A 139 49.90 18.72 41.93
N ALA A 140 50.18 18.02 43.04
CA ALA A 140 49.54 16.74 43.36
C ALA A 140 48.01 16.85 43.46
N LEU A 141 47.49 17.92 44.07
CA LEU A 141 46.05 18.19 44.16
C LEU A 141 45.40 18.40 42.79
N LYS A 142 46.05 19.14 41.88
CA LYS A 142 45.54 19.33 40.51
C LYS A 142 45.53 18.02 39.71
N ILE A 143 46.57 17.19 39.87
CA ILE A 143 46.63 15.86 39.24
C ILE A 143 45.54 14.96 39.82
N ALA A 144 45.33 14.97 41.14
CA ALA A 144 44.27 14.21 41.79
C ALA A 144 42.87 14.63 41.30
N ILE A 145 42.61 15.94 41.18
CA ILE A 145 41.33 16.46 40.63
C ILE A 145 41.16 16.07 39.16
N PHE A 146 42.22 16.13 38.36
CA PHE A 146 42.17 15.74 36.95
C PHE A 146 41.88 14.24 36.79
N VAL A 147 42.56 13.38 37.56
CA VAL A 147 42.30 11.93 37.59
C VAL A 147 40.89 11.64 38.09
N LEU A 148 40.41 12.36 39.10
CA LEU A 148 39.04 12.24 39.59
C LEU A 148 38.02 12.63 38.50
N ALA A 149 38.25 13.74 37.79
CA ALA A 149 37.38 14.15 36.69
C ALA A 149 37.38 13.12 35.54
N LEU A 150 38.55 12.55 35.20
CA LEU A 150 38.66 11.48 34.21
C LEU A 150 37.93 10.20 34.65
N LEU A 151 38.01 9.84 35.93
CA LEU A 151 37.27 8.71 36.50
C LEU A 151 35.76 8.96 36.47
N VAL A 152 35.32 10.18 36.80
CA VAL A 152 33.90 10.56 36.74
C VAL A 152 33.37 10.51 35.30
N ILE A 153 34.13 11.04 34.34
CA ILE A 153 33.78 11.00 32.92
C ILE A 153 33.79 9.56 32.39
N GLY A 154 34.80 8.76 32.74
CA GLY A 154 34.88 7.36 32.36
C GLY A 154 33.73 6.53 32.94
N PHE A 155 33.37 6.76 34.20
CA PHE A 155 32.22 6.13 34.84
C PHE A 155 30.89 6.56 34.20
N ALA A 156 30.72 7.86 33.93
CA ALA A 156 29.54 8.36 33.23
C ALA A 156 29.41 7.78 31.81
N ALA A 157 30.53 7.66 31.08
CA ALA A 157 30.58 7.02 29.78
C ALA A 157 30.18 5.53 29.85
N LEU A 158 30.70 4.79 30.84
CA LEU A 158 30.34 3.39 31.10
C LEU A 158 28.85 3.23 31.48
N ALA A 159 28.24 4.23 32.10
CA ALA A 159 26.82 4.20 32.46
C ALA A 159 25.88 4.53 31.29
N ILE A 160 26.30 5.39 30.35
CA ILE A 160 25.42 5.97 29.31
C ILE A 160 25.56 5.31 27.94
N ILE A 161 26.74 4.78 27.61
CA ILE A 161 27.06 4.20 26.28
C ILE A 161 26.41 2.82 26.05
N PRO A 162 26.34 1.90 27.02
CA PRO A 162 25.80 0.57 26.77
C PRO A 162 24.34 0.64 26.29
N ASN A 163 24.03 -0.13 25.24
CA ASN A 163 22.68 -0.33 24.70
C ASN A 163 22.40 -1.83 24.62
N ALA A 164 21.16 -2.24 24.86
CA ALA A 164 20.75 -3.63 24.72
C ALA A 164 19.47 -3.72 23.89
N GLN A 165 19.44 -4.67 22.96
CA GLN A 165 18.24 -5.03 22.21
C GLN A 165 17.80 -6.43 22.63
N ILE A 166 16.53 -6.57 23.01
CA ILE A 166 15.92 -7.81 23.48
C ILE A 166 14.80 -8.17 22.53
N THR A 167 14.89 -9.36 21.91
CA THR A 167 13.80 -9.93 21.12
C THR A 167 13.09 -11.00 21.96
N LEU A 168 11.79 -10.79 22.19
CA LEU A 168 10.93 -11.69 22.98
C LEU A 168 9.97 -12.42 22.05
N VAL A 169 9.81 -13.73 22.25
CA VAL A 169 8.84 -14.56 21.52
C VAL A 169 7.78 -15.04 22.52
N PRO A 170 6.61 -14.41 22.58
CA PRO A 170 5.55 -14.78 23.51
C PRO A 170 5.02 -16.19 23.25
N GLN A 171 4.44 -16.80 24.27
CA GLN A 171 3.67 -18.03 24.13
C GLN A 171 2.40 -17.74 23.31
N SER A 172 2.20 -18.52 22.25
CA SER A 172 1.06 -18.39 21.34
C SER A 172 0.14 -19.61 21.44
N THR A 173 -1.16 -19.42 21.52
CA THR A 173 -2.17 -20.49 21.45
C THR A 173 -3.05 -20.30 20.23
N ARG A 174 -3.47 -21.41 19.62
CA ARG A 174 -4.43 -21.37 18.51
C ARG A 174 -5.84 -21.24 19.10
N ILE A 175 -6.61 -20.31 18.58
CA ILE A 175 -8.02 -20.13 18.92
C ILE A 175 -8.89 -20.28 17.67
N THR A 176 -10.13 -20.74 17.87
CA THR A 176 -11.09 -20.95 16.79
C THR A 176 -12.47 -20.52 17.26
N ALA A 177 -13.16 -19.72 16.47
CA ALA A 177 -14.54 -19.33 16.73
C ALA A 177 -15.41 -19.71 15.52
N SER A 178 -16.66 -20.08 15.78
CA SER A 178 -17.67 -20.31 14.75
C SER A 178 -18.91 -19.54 15.14
N ILE A 179 -19.40 -18.71 14.23
CA ILE A 179 -20.64 -17.95 14.41
C ILE A 179 -21.54 -18.17 13.21
N ASN A 180 -22.85 -18.11 13.41
CA ASN A 180 -23.80 -18.14 12.31
C ASN A 180 -24.12 -16.70 11.93
N LEU A 181 -23.91 -16.38 10.66
CA LEU A 181 -24.22 -15.09 10.08
C LEU A 181 -25.48 -15.20 9.24
N ILE A 182 -26.22 -14.10 9.12
CA ILE A 182 -27.42 -14.00 8.29
C ILE A 182 -27.12 -12.94 7.23
N ALA A 183 -27.08 -13.35 5.97
CA ALA A 183 -27.09 -12.41 4.85
C ALA A 183 -28.48 -11.82 4.73
N ASP A 184 -28.54 -10.49 4.77
CA ASP A 184 -29.77 -9.72 4.77
C ASP A 184 -29.69 -8.60 3.72
N PRO A 185 -30.53 -8.63 2.67
CA PRO A 185 -30.54 -7.59 1.64
C PRO A 185 -31.17 -6.27 2.11
N GLU A 186 -31.90 -6.27 3.23
CA GLU A 186 -32.49 -5.06 3.83
C GLU A 186 -31.55 -4.40 4.86
N ALA A 187 -30.49 -5.08 5.28
CA ALA A 187 -29.52 -4.54 6.23
C ALA A 187 -28.54 -3.55 5.54
N GLU A 188 -28.44 -2.33 6.07
CA GLU A 188 -27.46 -1.33 5.59
C GLU A 188 -26.09 -1.47 6.26
N GLU A 189 -26.06 -1.94 7.50
CA GLU A 189 -24.85 -2.09 8.32
C GLU A 189 -24.81 -3.47 9.00
N VAL A 190 -23.61 -3.87 9.40
CA VAL A 190 -23.39 -5.11 10.15
C VAL A 190 -23.96 -4.98 11.56
N ASP A 191 -24.82 -5.91 11.97
CA ASP A 191 -25.35 -5.98 13.34
C ASP A 191 -24.65 -7.09 14.16
N PRO A 192 -23.78 -6.73 15.13
CA PRO A 192 -23.07 -7.70 15.95
C PRO A 192 -23.93 -8.49 16.93
N LEU A 193 -25.14 -8.03 17.26
CA LEU A 193 -26.02 -8.68 18.23
C LEU A 193 -26.83 -9.80 17.57
N THR A 194 -27.34 -9.54 16.38
CA THR A 194 -28.18 -10.49 15.64
C THR A 194 -27.40 -11.29 14.60
N GLY A 195 -26.22 -10.83 14.20
CA GLY A 195 -25.38 -11.48 13.20
C GLY A 195 -25.80 -11.19 11.75
N HIS A 196 -26.61 -10.16 11.53
CA HIS A 196 -27.01 -9.71 10.20
C HIS A 196 -25.85 -9.01 9.49
N VAL A 197 -25.67 -9.35 8.22
CA VAL A 197 -24.64 -8.80 7.33
C VAL A 197 -25.31 -8.34 6.05
N PRO A 198 -25.03 -7.11 5.57
CA PRO A 198 -25.57 -6.61 4.31
C PRO A 198 -25.25 -7.55 3.15
N SER A 199 -26.28 -7.94 2.40
CA SER A 199 -26.14 -8.65 1.13
C SER A 199 -26.66 -7.81 -0.03
N LEU A 200 -26.11 -8.04 -1.22
CA LEU A 200 -26.53 -7.36 -2.44
C LEU A 200 -26.82 -8.39 -3.52
N GLU A 201 -27.85 -8.13 -4.32
CA GLU A 201 -28.16 -8.97 -5.46
C GLU A 201 -27.17 -8.73 -6.61
N ILE A 202 -26.75 -9.82 -7.25
CA ILE A 202 -25.96 -9.80 -8.48
C ILE A 202 -26.60 -10.74 -9.51
N THR A 203 -26.69 -10.27 -10.75
CA THR A 203 -27.36 -10.98 -11.84
C THR A 203 -26.43 -11.32 -13.00
N THR A 204 -26.73 -12.43 -13.67
CA THR A 204 -26.12 -12.78 -14.95
C THR A 204 -27.10 -13.54 -15.83
N ILE A 205 -26.96 -13.38 -17.14
CA ILE A 205 -27.76 -14.10 -18.12
C ILE A 205 -26.85 -15.10 -18.82
N VAL A 206 -27.20 -16.38 -18.70
CA VAL A 206 -26.50 -17.48 -19.38
C VAL A 206 -27.44 -18.15 -20.37
N ARG A 207 -26.86 -18.68 -21.44
CA ARG A 207 -27.56 -19.48 -22.42
C ARG A 207 -26.70 -20.67 -22.81
N ASP A 208 -27.33 -21.80 -23.04
CA ASP A 208 -26.67 -23.00 -23.54
C ASP A 208 -27.68 -23.88 -24.28
N THR A 209 -27.16 -24.91 -24.94
CA THR A 209 -27.93 -25.88 -25.70
C THR A 209 -27.60 -27.31 -25.26
N ILE A 210 -28.61 -28.17 -25.19
CA ILE A 210 -28.42 -29.60 -24.96
C ILE A 210 -29.12 -30.40 -26.05
N THR A 211 -28.48 -31.47 -26.52
CA THR A 211 -29.07 -32.42 -27.47
C THR A 211 -29.17 -33.78 -26.80
N ILE A 212 -30.36 -34.36 -26.79
CA ILE A 212 -30.63 -35.70 -26.24
C ILE A 212 -31.30 -36.59 -27.29
N PRO A 213 -31.11 -37.91 -27.25
CA PRO A 213 -31.79 -38.82 -28.15
C PRO A 213 -33.28 -38.96 -27.77
N THR A 214 -34.17 -39.06 -28.78
CA THR A 214 -35.62 -39.20 -28.58
C THR A 214 -36.02 -40.62 -28.17
N THR A 215 -36.96 -40.76 -27.23
CA THR A 215 -37.40 -42.08 -26.75
C THR A 215 -38.79 -42.47 -27.25
N GLY A 216 -39.56 -41.49 -27.71
CA GLY A 216 -40.87 -41.73 -28.29
C GLY A 216 -40.82 -42.57 -29.56
N LYS A 217 -41.94 -43.25 -29.83
CA LYS A 217 -42.13 -44.05 -31.02
C LYS A 217 -43.36 -43.56 -31.78
N LYS A 218 -43.26 -43.54 -33.10
CA LYS A 218 -44.36 -43.21 -34.00
C LYS A 218 -44.46 -44.26 -35.09
N SER A 219 -45.67 -44.78 -35.28
CA SER A 219 -45.99 -45.68 -36.38
C SER A 219 -46.23 -44.85 -37.63
N ILE A 220 -45.48 -45.09 -38.70
CA ILE A 220 -45.68 -44.46 -40.01
C ILE A 220 -46.04 -45.55 -41.02
N PRO A 221 -47.16 -45.40 -41.75
CA PRO A 221 -47.52 -46.28 -42.86
C PRO A 221 -46.39 -46.39 -43.91
N GLU A 222 -45.91 -47.60 -44.22
CA GLU A 222 -44.80 -47.82 -45.17
C GLU A 222 -45.22 -48.66 -46.37
N SER A 223 -45.87 -49.81 -46.14
CA SER A 223 -46.21 -50.77 -47.20
C SER A 223 -47.70 -50.80 -47.52
N ARG A 224 -48.02 -51.18 -48.76
CA ARG A 224 -49.38 -51.31 -49.28
C ARG A 224 -49.84 -52.75 -49.21
N ALA A 225 -51.11 -52.97 -48.87
CA ALA A 225 -51.67 -54.31 -48.98
C ALA A 225 -51.81 -54.74 -50.44
N THR A 226 -51.45 -55.98 -50.70
CA THR A 226 -51.59 -56.62 -52.02
C THR A 226 -52.34 -57.94 -51.87
N GLY A 227 -53.00 -58.35 -52.93
CA GLY A 227 -53.56 -59.70 -53.00
C GLY A 227 -54.48 -59.89 -54.19
N ARG A 228 -55.21 -61.00 -54.15
CA ARG A 228 -55.97 -61.50 -55.29
C ARG A 228 -57.45 -61.23 -55.13
N VAL A 229 -58.07 -60.82 -56.23
CA VAL A 229 -59.52 -60.69 -56.36
C VAL A 229 -60.01 -61.54 -57.52
N ILE A 230 -61.23 -62.05 -57.42
CA ILE A 230 -61.89 -62.80 -58.47
C ILE A 230 -63.00 -61.92 -59.04
N PHE A 231 -62.96 -61.75 -60.36
CA PHE A 231 -64.04 -61.12 -61.11
C PHE A 231 -64.98 -62.18 -61.67
N VAL A 232 -66.27 -61.95 -61.54
CA VAL A 232 -67.35 -62.84 -62.01
C VAL A 232 -68.16 -62.12 -63.08
N ASN A 233 -68.18 -62.67 -64.29
CA ASN A 233 -68.91 -62.10 -65.42
C ASN A 233 -70.44 -62.28 -65.25
N GLN A 234 -71.19 -61.22 -65.53
CA GLN A 234 -72.67 -61.22 -65.51
C GLN A 234 -73.30 -61.24 -66.92
N LEU A 235 -72.48 -61.19 -67.96
CA LEU A 235 -72.89 -61.15 -69.36
C LEU A 235 -72.48 -62.45 -70.08
N ASN A 236 -73.13 -62.71 -71.21
CA ASN A 236 -72.79 -63.82 -72.12
C ASN A 236 -71.71 -63.44 -73.15
N SER A 237 -71.00 -62.33 -72.95
CA SER A 237 -69.89 -61.84 -73.77
C SER A 237 -68.62 -61.70 -72.92
N PRO A 238 -67.42 -61.86 -73.49
CA PRO A 238 -66.19 -61.65 -72.74
C PRO A 238 -66.05 -60.17 -72.33
N ILE A 239 -65.47 -59.92 -71.16
CA ILE A 239 -65.26 -58.56 -70.63
C ILE A 239 -63.79 -58.38 -70.31
N ARG A 240 -63.22 -57.24 -70.74
CA ARG A 240 -61.88 -56.82 -70.33
C ARG A 240 -61.99 -55.76 -69.23
N ILE A 241 -61.33 -56.01 -68.11
CA ILE A 241 -61.17 -55.07 -67.01
C ILE A 241 -59.74 -54.56 -67.08
N SER A 242 -59.56 -53.29 -67.39
CA SER A 242 -58.23 -52.70 -67.56
C SER A 242 -57.54 -52.46 -66.22
N GLN A 243 -56.22 -52.50 -66.23
CA GLN A 243 -55.36 -51.97 -65.17
C GLN A 243 -55.79 -50.54 -64.82
N GLY A 244 -55.74 -50.19 -63.53
CA GLY A 244 -56.23 -48.91 -63.02
C GLY A 244 -57.68 -48.94 -62.57
N THR A 245 -58.44 -50.01 -62.85
CA THR A 245 -59.80 -50.17 -62.31
C THR A 245 -59.76 -50.27 -60.79
N VAL A 246 -60.59 -49.48 -60.11
CA VAL A 246 -60.65 -49.44 -58.65
C VAL A 246 -61.73 -50.41 -58.15
N VAL A 247 -61.39 -51.23 -57.16
CA VAL A 247 -62.32 -52.06 -56.40
C VAL A 247 -62.31 -51.62 -54.95
N ARG A 248 -63.46 -51.70 -54.28
CA ARG A 248 -63.62 -51.18 -52.91
C ARG A 248 -64.45 -52.09 -52.02
N THR A 249 -64.34 -51.83 -50.71
CA THR A 249 -65.21 -52.44 -49.70
C THR A 249 -66.53 -51.67 -49.58
N SER A 250 -67.62 -52.38 -49.31
CA SER A 250 -68.95 -51.79 -49.09
C SER A 250 -69.16 -51.22 -47.66
N ALA A 251 -68.10 -50.94 -46.92
CA ALA A 251 -68.19 -50.50 -45.53
C ALA A 251 -68.86 -49.11 -45.44
N THR A 252 -69.77 -48.93 -44.47
CA THR A 252 -70.57 -47.70 -44.25
C THR A 252 -69.76 -46.46 -43.83
N GLY A 253 -68.45 -46.62 -43.64
CA GLY A 253 -67.51 -45.54 -43.29
C GLY A 253 -66.54 -45.26 -44.44
N GLN A 254 -65.24 -45.25 -44.15
CA GLN A 254 -64.20 -45.06 -45.16
C GLN A 254 -63.97 -46.37 -45.93
N ALA A 255 -64.49 -46.44 -47.15
CA ALA A 255 -64.27 -47.58 -48.04
C ALA A 255 -62.78 -47.68 -48.42
N LEU A 256 -62.18 -48.84 -48.17
CA LEU A 256 -60.81 -49.13 -48.58
C LEU A 256 -60.81 -49.36 -50.10
N ARG A 257 -59.90 -48.69 -50.80
CA ARG A 257 -59.78 -48.74 -52.27
C ARG A 257 -58.53 -49.48 -52.68
N TYR A 258 -58.67 -50.30 -53.71
CA TYR A 258 -57.58 -51.07 -54.30
C TYR A 258 -57.61 -50.89 -55.81
N VAL A 259 -56.44 -50.75 -56.42
CA VAL A 259 -56.27 -50.54 -57.86
C VAL A 259 -55.79 -51.85 -58.47
N LEU A 260 -56.43 -52.24 -59.57
CA LEU A 260 -56.00 -53.39 -60.36
C LEU A 260 -54.65 -53.10 -61.05
N THR A 261 -53.67 -53.98 -60.84
CA THR A 261 -52.29 -53.81 -61.32
C THR A 261 -52.05 -54.37 -62.73
N GLN A 262 -53.01 -55.12 -63.28
CA GLN A 262 -52.91 -55.76 -64.59
C GLN A 262 -54.27 -55.80 -65.29
N ASP A 263 -54.27 -55.91 -66.62
CA ASP A 263 -55.50 -56.18 -67.36
C ASP A 263 -56.00 -57.61 -67.10
N VAL A 264 -57.30 -57.77 -66.86
CA VAL A 264 -57.94 -59.07 -66.64
C VAL A 264 -59.04 -59.27 -67.66
N GLU A 265 -58.94 -60.36 -68.44
CA GLU A 265 -59.98 -60.78 -69.38
C GLU A 265 -60.84 -61.87 -68.75
N VAL A 266 -62.12 -61.56 -68.53
CA VAL A 266 -63.09 -62.51 -67.97
C VAL A 266 -63.82 -63.19 -69.12
N PRO A 267 -63.76 -64.54 -69.24
CA PRO A 267 -64.41 -65.28 -70.32
C PRO A 267 -65.92 -65.02 -70.41
N ALA A 268 -66.49 -65.28 -71.59
CA ALA A 268 -67.92 -65.19 -71.80
C ALA A 268 -68.69 -66.26 -71.01
N GLY A 269 -69.82 -65.87 -70.39
CA GLY A 269 -70.73 -66.77 -69.70
C GLY A 269 -71.05 -66.28 -68.30
N ILE A 270 -72.33 -66.28 -67.93
CA ILE A 270 -72.77 -65.90 -66.59
C ILE A 270 -72.11 -66.83 -65.57
N GLY A 271 -71.35 -66.24 -64.65
CA GLY A 271 -70.61 -66.98 -63.61
C GLY A 271 -69.20 -67.38 -64.00
N ALA A 272 -68.72 -67.08 -65.21
CA ALA A 272 -67.31 -67.24 -65.58
C ALA A 272 -66.42 -66.36 -64.71
N GLN A 273 -65.25 -66.86 -64.32
CA GLN A 273 -64.37 -66.22 -63.35
C GLN A 273 -62.98 -65.96 -63.93
N ALA A 274 -62.35 -64.87 -63.50
CA ALA A 274 -60.93 -64.61 -63.74
C ALA A 274 -60.28 -63.96 -62.52
N GLU A 275 -59.01 -64.27 -62.28
CA GLU A 275 -58.22 -63.71 -61.17
C GLU A 275 -57.52 -62.41 -61.58
N GLY A 276 -57.52 -61.43 -60.67
CA GLY A 276 -56.80 -60.17 -60.79
C GLY A 276 -55.96 -59.89 -59.54
N ILE A 277 -54.87 -59.14 -59.72
CA ILE A 277 -54.01 -58.69 -58.62
C ILE A 277 -54.28 -57.22 -58.36
N VAL A 278 -54.62 -56.88 -57.11
CA VAL A 278 -54.91 -55.51 -56.70
C VAL A 278 -53.94 -55.05 -55.62
N GLU A 279 -53.68 -53.75 -55.60
CA GLU A 279 -52.83 -53.06 -54.64
C GLU A 279 -53.61 -51.93 -53.97
N ALA A 280 -53.44 -51.75 -52.65
CA ALA A 280 -54.14 -50.71 -51.91
C ALA A 280 -53.71 -49.30 -52.33
N VAL A 281 -54.69 -48.39 -52.41
CA VAL A 281 -54.46 -46.96 -52.68
C VAL A 281 -53.83 -46.26 -51.49
N ASP A 282 -54.22 -46.64 -50.28
CA ASP A 282 -53.67 -46.11 -49.04
C ASP A 282 -52.57 -47.05 -48.52
N VAL A 283 -51.55 -46.47 -47.90
CA VAL A 283 -50.45 -47.19 -47.25
C VAL A 283 -50.80 -47.53 -45.80
N GLY A 284 -50.14 -48.55 -45.24
CA GLY A 284 -50.18 -48.88 -43.81
C GLY A 284 -51.01 -50.11 -43.47
N ALA A 285 -50.97 -50.53 -42.21
CA ALA A 285 -51.68 -51.71 -41.72
C ALA A 285 -53.21 -51.61 -41.90
N ALA A 286 -53.74 -50.39 -41.92
CA ALA A 286 -55.15 -50.11 -42.19
C ALA A 286 -55.60 -50.47 -43.62
N SER A 287 -54.64 -50.66 -44.54
CA SER A 287 -54.92 -51.11 -45.91
C SER A 287 -55.16 -52.62 -46.03
N ASN A 288 -54.94 -53.40 -44.97
CA ASN A 288 -55.24 -54.82 -44.98
C ASN A 288 -56.76 -55.06 -44.89
N VAL A 289 -57.25 -56.11 -45.55
CA VAL A 289 -58.67 -56.45 -45.54
C VAL A 289 -58.88 -57.96 -45.45
N GLY A 290 -59.86 -58.37 -44.65
CA GLY A 290 -60.27 -59.77 -44.53
C GLY A 290 -60.91 -60.32 -45.81
N ALA A 291 -61.10 -61.64 -45.85
CA ALA A 291 -61.75 -62.31 -46.97
C ALA A 291 -63.20 -61.81 -47.19
N ASN A 292 -63.61 -61.71 -48.45
CA ASN A 292 -64.93 -61.36 -48.97
C ASN A 292 -65.47 -59.98 -48.57
N LEU A 293 -64.57 -59.03 -48.25
CA LEU A 293 -64.95 -57.66 -47.92
C LEU A 293 -64.80 -56.70 -49.11
N ILE A 294 -63.98 -57.03 -50.11
CA ILE A 294 -63.93 -56.32 -51.40
C ILE A 294 -65.03 -56.89 -52.27
N ASN A 295 -66.09 -56.11 -52.48
CA ASN A 295 -67.33 -56.57 -53.10
C ASN A 295 -67.92 -55.59 -54.12
N GLU A 296 -67.34 -54.40 -54.26
CA GLU A 296 -67.79 -53.39 -55.20
C GLU A 296 -66.68 -53.00 -56.18
N ILE A 297 -67.06 -52.81 -57.45
CA ILE A 297 -66.19 -52.26 -58.49
C ILE A 297 -66.62 -50.80 -58.69
N GLU A 298 -65.66 -49.88 -58.83
CA GLU A 298 -65.96 -48.50 -59.22
C GLU A 298 -65.97 -48.37 -60.76
N GLY A 299 -66.90 -47.56 -61.28
CA GLY A 299 -66.99 -47.25 -62.71
C GLY A 299 -67.82 -48.24 -63.55
N VAL A 300 -67.63 -48.19 -64.87
CA VAL A 300 -68.50 -48.89 -65.85
C VAL A 300 -68.41 -50.42 -65.72
N ALA A 301 -67.27 -50.94 -65.29
CA ALA A 301 -67.05 -52.39 -65.10
C ALA A 301 -68.02 -53.01 -64.07
N ALA A 302 -68.53 -52.23 -63.12
CA ALA A 302 -69.51 -52.67 -62.11
C ALA A 302 -70.86 -53.10 -62.70
N LEU A 303 -71.21 -52.61 -63.89
CA LEU A 303 -72.45 -52.98 -64.58
C LEU A 303 -72.37 -54.37 -65.22
N ALA A 304 -71.17 -54.90 -65.40
CA ALA A 304 -70.91 -56.08 -66.21
C ALA A 304 -70.22 -57.22 -65.43
N ALA A 305 -69.56 -56.92 -64.31
CA ALA A 305 -68.89 -57.90 -63.46
C ALA A 305 -69.13 -57.63 -61.97
N ARG A 306 -69.05 -58.69 -61.15
CA ARG A 306 -68.90 -58.61 -59.69
C ARG A 306 -67.48 -58.93 -59.29
N VAL A 307 -67.04 -58.40 -58.15
CA VAL A 307 -65.73 -58.70 -57.56
C VAL A 307 -65.92 -59.37 -56.20
N SER A 308 -65.04 -60.30 -55.86
CA SER A 308 -64.88 -60.82 -54.50
C SER A 308 -63.41 -61.11 -54.22
N ASN A 309 -62.96 -61.02 -52.96
CA ASN A 309 -61.64 -61.50 -52.53
C ASN A 309 -61.78 -62.76 -51.66
N PRO A 310 -61.64 -63.98 -52.21
CA PRO A 310 -61.80 -65.20 -51.42
C PRO A 310 -60.79 -65.31 -50.27
N GLU A 311 -59.59 -64.76 -50.47
CA GLU A 311 -58.54 -64.62 -49.46
C GLU A 311 -58.44 -63.16 -48.99
N GLY A 312 -57.98 -62.94 -47.75
CA GLY A 312 -57.67 -61.59 -47.26
C GLY A 312 -56.48 -60.99 -48.00
N LEU A 313 -56.47 -59.67 -48.16
CA LEU A 313 -55.30 -58.93 -48.66
C LEU A 313 -54.45 -58.51 -47.47
N GLY A 314 -53.14 -58.70 -47.62
CA GLY A 314 -52.13 -58.47 -46.59
C GLY A 314 -50.92 -57.73 -47.13
N GLY A 315 -49.94 -57.49 -46.27
CA GLY A 315 -48.70 -56.79 -46.65
C GLY A 315 -48.75 -55.27 -46.43
N GLY A 316 -49.91 -54.71 -46.09
CA GLY A 316 -50.02 -53.37 -45.53
C GLY A 316 -49.41 -53.36 -44.13
N GLY A 317 -48.42 -52.51 -43.91
CA GLY A 317 -47.63 -52.52 -42.69
C GLY A 317 -47.15 -51.12 -42.34
N ASP A 318 -47.02 -50.89 -41.04
CA ASP A 318 -46.45 -49.67 -40.52
C ASP A 318 -45.02 -49.92 -40.05
N LYS A 319 -44.20 -48.88 -40.13
CA LYS A 319 -42.84 -48.85 -39.60
C LYS A 319 -42.81 -47.99 -38.34
N GLU A 320 -42.25 -48.54 -37.27
CA GLU A 320 -41.92 -47.75 -36.09
C GLU A 320 -40.67 -46.89 -36.37
N VAL A 321 -40.82 -45.58 -36.25
CA VAL A 321 -39.73 -44.61 -36.24
C VAL A 321 -39.65 -43.92 -34.89
N ARG A 322 -38.48 -43.37 -34.56
CA ARG A 322 -38.32 -42.55 -33.35
C ARG A 322 -39.02 -41.21 -33.55
N ALA A 323 -39.62 -40.73 -32.47
CA ALA A 323 -40.29 -39.45 -32.44
C ALA A 323 -40.10 -38.81 -31.06
N VAL A 324 -40.24 -37.49 -31.00
CA VAL A 324 -40.11 -36.73 -29.76
C VAL A 324 -41.28 -37.06 -28.83
N ASP A 325 -40.98 -37.48 -27.61
CA ASP A 325 -41.96 -37.62 -26.53
C ASP A 325 -41.96 -36.40 -25.60
N ALA A 326 -43.05 -36.20 -24.86
CA ALA A 326 -43.12 -35.15 -23.83
C ALA A 326 -42.10 -35.39 -22.71
N ALA A 327 -41.82 -36.65 -22.38
CA ALA A 327 -40.80 -37.02 -21.41
C ALA A 327 -39.39 -36.61 -21.85
N ASP A 328 -39.09 -36.64 -23.16
CA ASP A 328 -37.81 -36.18 -23.69
C ASP A 328 -37.64 -34.67 -23.45
N ARG A 329 -38.69 -33.87 -23.66
CA ARG A 329 -38.65 -32.42 -23.41
C ARG A 329 -38.39 -32.09 -21.94
N GLU A 330 -39.03 -32.78 -21.01
CA GLU A 330 -38.78 -32.57 -19.58
C GLU A 330 -37.38 -33.02 -19.17
N LYS A 331 -36.92 -34.17 -19.67
CA LYS A 331 -35.57 -34.64 -19.44
C LYS A 331 -34.52 -33.66 -19.95
N ALA A 332 -34.69 -33.11 -21.15
CA ALA A 332 -33.79 -32.10 -21.70
C ALA A 332 -33.70 -30.86 -20.80
N LYS A 333 -34.83 -30.42 -20.22
CA LYS A 333 -34.87 -29.30 -19.25
C LYS A 333 -34.14 -29.63 -17.94
N GLU A 334 -34.32 -30.85 -17.42
CA GLU A 334 -33.65 -31.29 -16.19
C GLU A 334 -32.14 -31.40 -16.39
N ASP A 335 -31.71 -31.96 -17.53
CA ASP A 335 -30.30 -32.22 -17.84
C ASP A 335 -29.49 -30.95 -18.11
N ILE A 336 -30.09 -29.89 -18.68
CA ILE A 336 -29.39 -28.61 -18.95
C ILE A 336 -29.26 -27.71 -17.71
N ARG A 337 -30.12 -27.86 -16.70
CA ARG A 337 -30.14 -26.98 -15.50
C ARG A 337 -28.81 -26.95 -14.74
N PRO A 338 -28.16 -28.09 -14.44
CA PRO A 338 -26.86 -28.08 -13.77
C PRO A 338 -25.77 -27.35 -14.56
N GLN A 339 -25.76 -27.52 -15.89
CA GLN A 339 -24.78 -26.90 -16.78
C GLN A 339 -24.90 -25.36 -16.75
N LEU A 340 -26.13 -24.86 -16.88
CA LEU A 340 -26.39 -23.42 -16.79
C LEU A 340 -26.11 -22.86 -15.40
N ARG A 341 -26.42 -23.61 -14.34
CA ARG A 341 -26.10 -23.22 -12.96
C ARG A 341 -24.59 -23.07 -12.75
N GLU A 342 -23.79 -24.01 -13.24
CA GLU A 342 -22.33 -23.95 -13.15
C GLU A 342 -21.77 -22.76 -13.95
N LEU A 343 -22.25 -22.56 -15.19
CA LEU A 343 -21.88 -21.41 -16.02
C LEU A 343 -22.24 -20.08 -15.34
N ALA A 344 -23.41 -19.99 -14.72
CA ALA A 344 -23.85 -18.80 -14.01
C ALA A 344 -22.94 -18.49 -12.81
N LEU A 345 -22.65 -19.49 -11.97
CA LEU A 345 -21.75 -19.32 -10.82
C LEU A 345 -20.37 -18.84 -11.26
N LYS A 346 -19.81 -19.42 -12.33
CA LYS A 346 -18.52 -19.00 -12.88
C LYS A 346 -18.55 -17.53 -13.35
N GLN A 347 -19.56 -17.14 -14.12
CA GLN A 347 -19.68 -15.75 -14.59
C GLN A 347 -19.93 -14.75 -13.47
N LEU A 348 -20.74 -15.12 -12.46
CA LEU A 348 -20.96 -14.28 -11.29
C LEU A 348 -19.66 -14.10 -10.51
N GLN A 349 -18.87 -15.17 -10.33
CA GLN A 349 -17.60 -15.11 -9.64
C GLN A 349 -16.56 -14.23 -10.36
N GLU A 350 -16.58 -14.21 -11.69
CA GLU A 350 -15.75 -13.31 -12.51
C GLU A 350 -16.17 -11.82 -12.40
N LYS A 351 -17.41 -11.54 -11.99
CA LYS A 351 -17.94 -10.18 -11.80
C LYS A 351 -17.75 -9.63 -10.38
N LEU A 352 -17.25 -10.42 -9.44
CA LEU A 352 -17.08 -9.98 -8.06
C LEU A 352 -15.96 -8.95 -7.92
N GLU A 353 -16.18 -7.97 -7.04
CA GLU A 353 -15.12 -7.06 -6.63
C GLU A 353 -14.15 -7.75 -5.65
N PRO A 354 -12.91 -7.26 -5.52
CA PRO A 354 -11.97 -7.78 -4.54
C PRO A 354 -12.54 -7.71 -3.12
N GLY A 355 -12.56 -8.85 -2.42
CA GLY A 355 -13.12 -8.93 -1.07
C GLY A 355 -14.63 -9.17 -1.02
N GLU A 356 -15.28 -9.53 -2.14
CA GLU A 356 -16.66 -10.03 -2.15
C GLU A 356 -16.69 -11.54 -2.37
N PHE A 357 -17.74 -12.19 -1.84
CA PHE A 357 -18.05 -13.58 -2.14
C PHE A 357 -19.55 -13.75 -2.39
N ILE A 358 -19.91 -14.73 -3.22
CA ILE A 358 -21.30 -15.08 -3.50
C ILE A 358 -21.76 -16.15 -2.53
N ILE A 359 -23.04 -16.18 -2.22
CA ILE A 359 -23.73 -17.29 -1.57
C ILE A 359 -24.30 -18.19 -2.68
N PRO A 360 -23.64 -19.31 -3.05
CA PRO A 360 -24.09 -20.12 -4.17
C PRO A 360 -25.48 -20.72 -3.94
N GLU A 361 -25.86 -20.92 -2.67
CA GLU A 361 -27.15 -21.48 -2.27
C GLU A 361 -28.31 -20.49 -2.49
N SER A 362 -28.04 -19.18 -2.62
CA SER A 362 -29.04 -18.17 -2.97
C SER A 362 -29.30 -18.01 -4.47
N LEU A 363 -28.61 -18.80 -5.29
CA LEU A 363 -28.75 -18.74 -6.73
C LEU A 363 -30.15 -19.21 -7.18
N GLY A 364 -31.01 -18.25 -7.52
CA GLY A 364 -32.31 -18.42 -8.15
C GLY A 364 -32.24 -18.19 -9.67
N GLY A 365 -33.07 -18.89 -10.44
CA GLY A 365 -33.07 -18.81 -11.91
C GLY A 365 -34.45 -18.50 -12.48
N ASN A 366 -34.53 -17.45 -13.31
CA ASN A 366 -35.72 -17.08 -14.07
C ASN A 366 -35.51 -17.41 -15.56
N ILE A 367 -36.39 -18.25 -16.13
CA ILE A 367 -36.25 -18.69 -17.52
C ILE A 367 -36.73 -17.57 -18.45
N LEU A 368 -35.81 -17.04 -19.25
CA LEU A 368 -36.10 -16.00 -20.24
C LEU A 368 -36.48 -16.57 -21.61
N GLU A 369 -35.90 -17.72 -21.98
CA GLU A 369 -36.12 -18.36 -23.28
C GLU A 369 -36.04 -19.88 -23.10
N LEU A 370 -36.98 -20.57 -23.73
CA LEU A 370 -37.06 -22.03 -23.76
C LEU A 370 -37.55 -22.44 -25.15
N THR A 371 -36.65 -22.93 -25.98
CA THR A 371 -36.96 -23.25 -27.39
C THR A 371 -36.45 -24.63 -27.74
N PHE A 372 -37.36 -25.48 -28.22
CA PHE A 372 -37.03 -26.78 -28.78
C PHE A 372 -36.93 -26.65 -30.30
N ASP A 373 -36.01 -27.41 -30.89
CA ASP A 373 -35.88 -27.51 -32.35
C ASP A 373 -36.96 -28.38 -33.01
N ARG A 374 -37.64 -29.23 -32.23
CA ARG A 374 -38.66 -30.21 -32.67
C ARG A 374 -39.88 -30.26 -31.76
N GLU A 375 -41.03 -30.58 -32.33
CA GLU A 375 -42.32 -30.72 -31.61
C GLU A 375 -42.62 -32.14 -31.13
N VAL A 376 -43.46 -32.26 -30.10
CA VAL A 376 -43.92 -33.57 -29.60
C VAL A 376 -44.64 -34.30 -30.75
N THR A 377 -44.37 -35.60 -30.90
CA THR A 377 -44.81 -36.46 -32.01
C THR A 377 -44.15 -36.20 -33.36
N GLU A 378 -43.21 -35.25 -33.46
CA GLU A 378 -42.40 -35.08 -34.66
C GLU A 378 -41.37 -36.22 -34.78
N GLN A 379 -41.17 -36.72 -36.00
CA GLN A 379 -40.15 -37.74 -36.27
C GLN A 379 -38.76 -37.10 -36.20
N ALA A 380 -37.97 -37.50 -35.22
CA ALA A 380 -36.59 -37.08 -35.04
C ALA A 380 -35.86 -38.12 -34.18
N ASP A 381 -34.56 -38.34 -34.44
CA ASP A 381 -33.72 -39.20 -33.62
C ASP A 381 -33.16 -38.50 -32.39
N ASP A 382 -33.03 -37.17 -32.47
CA ASP A 382 -32.49 -36.29 -31.44
C ASP A 382 -33.40 -35.06 -31.25
N LEU A 383 -33.40 -34.52 -30.03
CA LEU A 383 -34.10 -33.32 -29.61
C LEU A 383 -33.07 -32.33 -29.05
N THR A 384 -33.05 -31.12 -29.58
CA THR A 384 -32.21 -30.03 -29.09
C THR A 384 -33.04 -28.98 -28.36
N LEU A 385 -32.61 -28.65 -27.14
CA LEU A 385 -33.17 -27.57 -26.34
C LEU A 385 -32.16 -26.42 -26.26
N LEU A 386 -32.60 -25.21 -26.61
CA LEU A 386 -31.94 -23.96 -26.25
C LEU A 386 -32.66 -23.37 -25.03
N MET A 387 -31.90 -23.07 -23.98
CA MET A 387 -32.44 -22.43 -22.79
C MET A 387 -31.59 -21.22 -22.39
N ARG A 388 -32.28 -20.09 -22.13
CA ARG A 388 -31.68 -18.87 -21.59
C ARG A 388 -32.29 -18.57 -20.23
N VAL A 389 -31.43 -18.44 -19.23
CA VAL A 389 -31.84 -18.23 -17.84
C VAL A 389 -31.11 -17.01 -17.29
N GLU A 390 -31.86 -16.12 -16.67
CA GLU A 390 -31.33 -15.07 -15.80
C GLU A 390 -31.16 -15.67 -14.41
N TYR A 391 -29.93 -15.71 -13.92
CA TYR A 391 -29.65 -16.11 -12.55
C TYR A 391 -29.37 -14.90 -11.69
N THR A 392 -29.97 -14.91 -10.50
CA THR A 392 -29.75 -13.94 -9.43
C THR A 392 -29.16 -14.67 -8.24
N ALA A 393 -28.14 -14.11 -7.62
CA ALA A 393 -27.59 -14.58 -6.35
C ALA A 393 -27.28 -13.39 -5.45
N GLU A 394 -27.13 -13.68 -4.16
CA GLU A 394 -26.65 -12.71 -3.17
C GLU A 394 -25.13 -12.75 -3.06
N LYS A 395 -24.53 -11.57 -2.97
CA LYS A 395 -23.13 -11.38 -2.63
C LYS A 395 -22.98 -10.63 -1.31
N VAL A 396 -21.91 -10.94 -0.58
CA VAL A 396 -21.58 -10.37 0.72
C VAL A 396 -20.12 -9.93 0.70
N LYS A 397 -19.82 -8.83 1.39
CA LYS A 397 -18.43 -8.38 1.58
C LYS A 397 -17.76 -9.25 2.64
N SER A 398 -16.59 -9.78 2.30
CA SER A 398 -15.76 -10.56 3.22
C SER A 398 -15.37 -9.75 4.46
N GLU A 399 -15.12 -8.45 4.34
CA GLU A 399 -14.76 -7.59 5.47
C GLU A 399 -15.86 -7.56 6.54
N ASP A 400 -17.10 -7.34 6.11
CA ASP A 400 -18.28 -7.28 6.99
C ASP A 400 -18.47 -8.60 7.76
N ALA A 401 -18.41 -9.72 7.03
CA ALA A 401 -18.54 -11.05 7.64
C ALA A 401 -17.34 -11.41 8.55
N ASN A 402 -16.11 -11.09 8.12
CA ASN A 402 -14.89 -11.32 8.90
C ASN A 402 -14.88 -10.51 10.20
N SER A 403 -15.46 -9.30 10.21
CA SER A 403 -15.49 -8.42 11.39
C SER A 403 -16.25 -9.04 12.57
N LEU A 404 -17.36 -9.73 12.29
CA LEU A 404 -18.15 -10.43 13.30
C LEU A 404 -17.39 -11.62 13.88
N VAL A 405 -16.73 -12.39 13.01
CA VAL A 405 -15.91 -13.53 13.43
C VAL A 405 -14.71 -13.05 14.26
N PHE A 406 -14.11 -11.92 13.89
CA PHE A 406 -13.03 -11.30 14.64
C PHE A 406 -13.48 -10.92 16.05
N GLY A 407 -14.66 -10.30 16.20
CA GLY A 407 -15.26 -10.02 17.51
C GLY A 407 -15.46 -11.30 18.35
N ALA A 408 -15.92 -12.37 17.72
CA ALA A 408 -16.10 -13.67 18.38
C ALA A 408 -14.75 -14.31 18.81
N LEU A 409 -13.69 -14.18 18.00
CA LEU A 409 -12.34 -14.63 18.34
C LEU A 409 -11.76 -13.82 19.51
N GLN A 410 -11.99 -12.51 19.53
CA GLN A 410 -11.56 -11.64 20.62
C GLN A 410 -12.25 -12.03 21.94
N ALA A 411 -13.54 -12.33 21.91
CA ALA A 411 -14.28 -12.80 23.08
C ALA A 411 -13.81 -14.17 23.61
N GLN A 412 -13.28 -15.03 22.74
CA GLN A 412 -12.69 -16.32 23.13
C GLN A 412 -11.20 -16.23 23.52
N THR A 413 -10.59 -15.04 23.43
CA THR A 413 -9.19 -14.86 23.77
C THR A 413 -8.99 -15.02 25.29
N PRO A 414 -8.07 -15.90 25.76
CA PRO A 414 -7.82 -16.06 27.18
C PRO A 414 -7.37 -14.76 27.85
N PRO A 415 -7.67 -14.55 29.15
CA PRO A 415 -7.18 -13.38 29.87
C PRO A 415 -5.66 -13.33 29.88
N GLY A 416 -5.08 -12.15 29.61
CA GLY A 416 -3.64 -11.97 29.48
C GLY A 416 -3.05 -12.41 28.14
N TYR A 417 -3.89 -12.61 27.12
CA TYR A 417 -3.49 -12.82 25.73
C TYR A 417 -4.10 -11.73 24.85
N GLU A 418 -3.42 -11.43 23.75
CA GLU A 418 -3.85 -10.52 22.69
C GLU A 418 -3.97 -11.29 21.37
N LEU A 419 -5.04 -11.02 20.63
CA LEU A 419 -5.29 -11.65 19.33
C LEU A 419 -4.34 -11.08 18.27
N LEU A 420 -3.65 -11.95 17.55
CA LEU A 420 -2.77 -11.54 16.45
C LEU A 420 -3.58 -11.39 15.16
N PRO A 421 -3.49 -10.23 14.47
CA PRO A 421 -4.13 -10.06 13.16
C PRO A 421 -3.52 -10.94 12.07
N GLU A 422 -2.23 -11.25 12.20
CA GLU A 422 -1.50 -12.05 11.21
C GLU A 422 -1.75 -13.55 11.40
N GLY A 423 -1.94 -14.26 10.29
CA GLY A 423 -2.22 -15.70 10.31
C GLY A 423 -3.68 -16.06 10.62
N MET A 424 -4.60 -15.09 10.60
CA MET A 424 -6.03 -15.35 10.66
C MET A 424 -6.51 -15.98 9.34
N ALA A 425 -7.35 -17.00 9.46
CA ALA A 425 -8.01 -17.63 8.34
C ALA A 425 -9.51 -17.73 8.60
N PHE A 426 -10.29 -17.33 7.61
CA PHE A 426 -11.74 -17.34 7.64
C PHE A 426 -12.26 -18.33 6.61
N GLN A 427 -13.24 -19.14 6.99
CA GLN A 427 -13.87 -20.12 6.14
C GLN A 427 -15.39 -20.01 6.29
N ARG A 428 -16.08 -19.88 5.16
CA ARG A 428 -17.54 -19.93 5.08
C ARG A 428 -17.98 -21.39 4.92
N GLY A 429 -18.99 -21.80 5.68
CA GLY A 429 -19.70 -23.06 5.43
C GLY A 429 -20.85 -22.89 4.44
N GLU A 430 -21.61 -23.97 4.26
CA GLU A 430 -22.81 -23.97 3.42
C GLU A 430 -23.91 -23.08 4.01
N ALA A 431 -24.60 -22.33 3.15
CA ALA A 431 -25.71 -21.47 3.56
C ALA A 431 -27.06 -22.19 3.45
N PHE A 432 -27.98 -21.81 4.33
CA PHE A 432 -29.34 -22.32 4.37
C PHE A 432 -30.33 -21.15 4.36
N LEU A 433 -31.42 -21.29 3.64
CA LEU A 433 -32.52 -20.32 3.69
C LEU A 433 -33.13 -20.34 5.10
N VAL A 434 -33.27 -19.16 5.71
CA VAL A 434 -33.95 -19.03 7.00
C VAL A 434 -35.43 -19.36 6.81
N PRO A 435 -36.02 -20.25 7.64
CA PRO A 435 -37.44 -20.56 7.54
C PRO A 435 -38.32 -19.31 7.65
N GLU A 436 -39.45 -19.31 6.94
CA GLU A 436 -40.50 -18.27 7.04
C GLU A 436 -40.08 -16.86 6.58
N THR A 437 -38.93 -16.73 5.91
CA THR A 437 -38.44 -15.46 5.34
C THR A 437 -38.07 -15.61 3.87
N GLU A 438 -38.30 -14.56 3.08
CA GLU A 438 -37.88 -14.48 1.68
C GLU A 438 -36.49 -13.81 1.65
N ASN A 439 -35.51 -14.45 1.00
CA ASN A 439 -34.16 -13.92 0.77
C ASN A 439 -33.28 -13.67 2.02
N LEU A 440 -33.45 -14.44 3.09
CA LEU A 440 -32.50 -14.45 4.21
C LEU A 440 -31.70 -15.76 4.21
N TYR A 441 -30.38 -15.67 4.11
CA TYR A 441 -29.50 -16.83 4.08
C TYR A 441 -28.61 -16.89 5.31
N GLN A 442 -28.79 -17.92 6.13
CA GLN A 442 -27.93 -18.19 7.27
C GLN A 442 -26.76 -19.09 6.88
N PHE A 443 -25.54 -18.69 7.22
CA PHE A 443 -24.34 -19.50 6.99
C PHE A 443 -23.39 -19.46 8.19
N PRO A 444 -22.78 -20.59 8.55
CA PRO A 444 -21.73 -20.61 9.56
C PRO A 444 -20.44 -20.02 8.98
N MET A 445 -19.77 -19.19 9.76
CA MET A 445 -18.46 -18.66 9.44
C MET A 445 -17.48 -19.02 10.55
N GLN A 446 -16.44 -19.73 10.18
CA GLN A 446 -15.39 -20.19 11.07
C GLN A 446 -14.14 -19.33 10.90
N GLY A 447 -13.67 -18.77 12.01
CA GLY A 447 -12.39 -18.09 12.11
C GLY A 447 -11.39 -18.91 12.88
N SER A 448 -10.15 -18.91 12.43
CA SER A 448 -9.02 -19.44 13.19
C SER A 448 -7.92 -18.39 13.25
N GLY A 449 -7.25 -18.31 14.40
CA GLY A 449 -6.19 -17.34 14.63
C GLY A 449 -5.27 -17.76 15.76
N PHE A 450 -4.29 -16.93 16.06
CA PHE A 450 -3.37 -17.13 17.16
C PHE A 450 -3.50 -16.00 18.16
N ALA A 451 -3.58 -16.34 19.44
CA ALA A 451 -3.48 -15.39 20.52
C ALA A 451 -2.09 -15.50 21.15
N ALA A 452 -1.39 -14.38 21.31
CA ALA A 452 -0.09 -14.32 21.98
C ALA A 452 -0.27 -13.77 23.40
N ALA A 453 0.50 -14.27 24.36
CA ALA A 453 0.46 -13.72 25.72
C ALA A 453 0.87 -12.24 25.72
N ASP A 454 0.06 -11.39 26.38
CA ASP A 454 0.36 -9.98 26.61
C ASP A 454 1.54 -9.89 27.59
N LEU A 455 2.68 -9.42 27.07
CA LEU A 455 3.91 -9.32 27.85
C LEU A 455 3.95 -7.93 28.48
N ASN A 456 3.95 -7.86 29.82
CA ASN A 456 4.27 -6.63 30.53
C ASN A 456 5.77 -6.34 30.46
N VAL A 457 6.21 -5.86 29.30
CA VAL A 457 7.63 -5.64 28.99
C VAL A 457 8.24 -4.58 29.90
N GLY A 458 7.48 -3.53 30.24
CA GLY A 458 7.96 -2.44 31.10
C GLY A 458 8.38 -2.92 32.50
N ALA A 459 7.56 -3.77 33.13
CA ALA A 459 7.89 -4.34 34.45
C ALA A 459 9.07 -5.32 34.38
N ALA A 460 9.21 -6.06 33.29
CA ALA A 460 10.31 -7.01 33.09
C ALA A 460 11.65 -6.28 32.86
N VAL A 461 11.67 -5.23 32.02
CA VAL A 461 12.87 -4.43 31.71
C VAL A 461 13.47 -3.78 32.96
N GLY A 462 12.62 -3.29 33.88
CA GLY A 462 13.09 -2.71 35.14
C GLY A 462 13.82 -3.71 36.05
N LYS A 463 13.46 -4.99 36.01
CA LYS A 463 14.06 -6.04 36.86
C LYS A 463 15.39 -6.57 36.32
N ILE A 464 15.63 -6.45 35.02
CA ILE A 464 16.85 -6.95 34.35
C ILE A 464 17.93 -5.86 34.17
N ALA A 465 17.60 -4.59 34.41
CA ALA A 465 18.56 -3.50 34.29
C ALA A 465 19.75 -3.73 35.24
N GLY A 466 20.98 -3.67 34.69
CA GLY A 466 22.21 -3.95 35.45
C GLY A 466 22.53 -5.41 35.75
N LYS A 467 21.71 -6.36 35.30
CA LYS A 467 21.96 -7.79 35.47
C LYS A 467 22.94 -8.33 34.43
N SER A 468 23.53 -9.49 34.72
CA SER A 468 24.35 -10.22 33.75
C SER A 468 23.47 -10.84 32.66
N LEU A 469 24.04 -11.14 31.48
CA LEU A 469 23.32 -11.74 30.36
C LEU A 469 22.56 -13.02 30.77
N SER A 470 23.23 -13.93 31.47
CA SER A 470 22.64 -15.20 31.90
C SER A 470 21.52 -15.02 32.92
N GLU A 471 21.74 -14.14 33.91
CA GLU A 471 20.75 -13.86 34.97
C GLU A 471 19.52 -13.15 34.39
N ALA A 472 19.71 -12.26 33.41
CA ALA A 472 18.62 -11.60 32.72
C ALA A 472 17.78 -12.56 31.87
N VAL A 473 18.41 -13.50 31.16
CA VAL A 473 17.69 -14.55 30.41
C VAL A 473 16.82 -15.38 31.33
N THR A 474 17.36 -15.86 32.47
CA THR A 474 16.59 -16.64 33.45
C THR A 474 15.45 -15.83 34.06
N LEU A 475 15.70 -14.57 34.43
CA LEU A 475 14.66 -13.71 35.01
C LEU A 475 13.53 -13.42 34.01
N LEU A 476 13.84 -13.27 32.72
CA LEU A 476 12.84 -13.08 31.67
C LEU A 476 12.01 -14.35 31.43
N GLN A 477 12.64 -15.53 31.45
CA GLN A 477 11.93 -16.81 31.32
C GLN A 477 11.01 -17.09 32.51
N ASP A 478 11.43 -16.76 33.73
CA ASP A 478 10.62 -16.99 34.94
C ASP A 478 9.48 -15.98 35.09
N SER A 479 9.63 -14.76 34.56
CA SER A 479 8.67 -13.67 34.74
C SER A 479 7.68 -13.49 33.59
N LEU A 480 7.98 -14.02 32.40
CA LEU A 480 7.17 -13.86 31.21
C LEU A 480 6.85 -15.22 30.56
N PRO A 481 5.61 -15.43 30.08
CA PRO A 481 5.23 -16.63 29.32
C PRO A 481 5.85 -16.58 27.91
N LEU A 482 7.08 -17.05 27.77
CA LEU A 482 7.84 -17.06 26.51
C LEU A 482 7.88 -18.46 25.88
N LYS A 483 7.78 -18.52 24.55
CA LYS A 483 7.89 -19.77 23.77
C LYS A 483 9.33 -20.18 23.48
N LYS A 484 10.22 -19.19 23.28
CA LYS A 484 11.65 -19.38 23.02
C LYS A 484 12.47 -18.55 23.99
N GLU A 485 13.74 -18.91 24.13
CA GLU A 485 14.68 -18.12 24.93
C GLU A 485 14.79 -16.68 24.38
N PRO A 486 14.77 -15.66 25.25
CA PRO A 486 14.88 -14.27 24.85
C PRO A 486 16.26 -14.00 24.26
N ARG A 487 16.31 -13.39 23.07
CA ARG A 487 17.57 -13.06 22.40
C ARG A 487 18.01 -11.68 22.83
N ILE A 488 19.12 -11.60 23.57
CA ILE A 488 19.68 -10.35 24.09
C ILE A 488 20.98 -10.02 23.36
N ILE A 489 21.05 -8.86 22.72
CA ILE A 489 22.24 -8.34 22.05
C ILE A 489 22.69 -7.08 22.78
N ILE A 490 23.90 -7.11 23.34
CA ILE A 490 24.49 -5.98 24.09
C ILE A 490 25.52 -5.28 23.20
N PHE A 491 25.47 -3.96 23.19
CA PHE A 491 26.45 -3.10 22.53
C PHE A 491 27.07 -2.14 23.55
N PRO A 492 28.41 -2.00 23.60
CA PRO A 492 29.40 -2.74 22.82
C PRO A 492 29.61 -4.17 23.33
N LYS A 493 29.99 -5.10 22.44
CA LYS A 493 30.02 -6.56 22.71
C LYS A 493 30.90 -7.01 23.89
N TRP A 494 31.87 -6.20 24.29
CA TRP A 494 32.78 -6.51 25.41
C TRP A 494 32.18 -6.21 26.78
N PHE A 495 31.01 -5.55 26.84
CA PHE A 495 30.37 -5.16 28.09
C PHE A 495 29.55 -6.33 28.67
N PRO A 496 29.79 -6.77 29.93
CA PRO A 496 29.25 -8.03 30.46
C PRO A 496 27.85 -7.91 31.10
N TRP A 497 27.33 -6.70 31.28
CA TRP A 497 26.08 -6.42 31.97
C TRP A 497 25.08 -5.69 31.07
N LEU A 498 23.80 -5.78 31.39
CA LEU A 498 22.79 -4.91 30.79
C LEU A 498 22.97 -3.45 31.24
N PRO A 499 22.57 -2.48 30.42
CA PRO A 499 22.57 -1.06 30.81
C PRO A 499 21.79 -0.85 32.12
N TRP A 500 22.31 0.00 33.01
CA TRP A 500 21.60 0.38 34.24
C TRP A 500 20.37 1.25 33.97
N LEU A 501 20.40 1.98 32.86
CA LEU A 501 19.33 2.86 32.44
C LEU A 501 18.36 2.07 31.56
N SER A 502 17.15 1.80 32.06
CA SER A 502 16.14 1.00 31.37
C SER A 502 15.76 1.54 29.98
N PHE A 503 15.84 2.85 29.74
CA PHE A 503 15.57 3.44 28.42
C PHE A 503 16.62 3.08 27.35
N ARG A 504 17.78 2.53 27.74
CA ARG A 504 18.80 1.95 26.85
C ARG A 504 18.56 0.46 26.58
N ILE A 505 17.42 -0.08 26.98
CA ILE A 505 17.01 -1.44 26.70
C ILE A 505 15.83 -1.35 25.73
N GLN A 506 16.07 -1.64 24.46
CA GLN A 506 15.04 -1.71 23.44
C GLN A 506 14.47 -3.12 23.40
N THR A 507 13.15 -3.22 23.41
CA THR A 507 12.44 -4.50 23.41
C THR A 507 11.59 -4.63 22.18
N GLU A 508 11.73 -5.74 21.48
CA GLU A 508 10.99 -6.08 20.29
C GLU A 508 10.25 -7.40 20.57
N VAL A 509 8.92 -7.37 20.50
CA VAL A 509 8.09 -8.56 20.66
C VAL A 509 7.83 -9.12 19.26
N ASN A 510 8.39 -10.28 18.97
CA ASN A 510 8.15 -10.98 17.71
C ASN A 510 7.27 -12.22 17.99
N PRO A 511 5.94 -12.13 17.80
CA PRO A 511 5.03 -13.24 18.07
C PRO A 511 5.18 -14.44 17.12
N GLN A 512 5.84 -14.28 15.97
CA GLN A 512 6.02 -15.35 14.98
C GLN A 512 7.29 -16.20 15.24
N GLY A 513 8.29 -15.59 15.90
CA GLY A 513 9.48 -16.23 16.44
C GLY A 513 10.62 -16.51 15.49
#